data_AF-A0A4Z2GHK8-F1
#
_entry.id   AF-A0A4Z2GHK8-F1
#
_cell.length_a   1.000
_cell.length_b   1.000
_cell.length_c   1.000
_cell.angle_alpha   90.00
_cell.angle_beta   90.00
_cell.angle_gamma   90.00
#
_symmetry.space_group_name_H-M   'P 1'
#
loop_
_entity.id
_entity.type
_entity.pdbx_description
1 polymer ?
#
loop_
_entity_poly.entity_id
_entity_poly.type
_entity_poly.pdbx_seq_one_letter_code
_entity_poly.pdbx_strand_id
1 'polypeptide(L)'
;MTLSLHRRGLGGGLLPQTVGLLYVGSYDRPFAKMKATKELKQYDNKIIECTFANNTWVFMKQRVDKSFPNSYDTAMAVCKSIQEPVTKDILLELVDRCSPAVQAQNRKHPPDPDSELMPPPPPKRPNRVP
;
A
#
# COMPACT_ATOMS: atom_id res chain seq x y z
N MET A 1 4.82 10.42 3.92
CA MET A 1 5.45 11.68 3.46
C MET A 1 5.23 12.74 4.53
N THR A 2 6.08 13.74 4.64
CA THR A 2 5.82 14.89 5.54
C THR A 2 4.96 15.90 4.80
N LEU A 3 3.85 16.31 5.39
CA LEU A 3 3.00 17.37 4.85
C LEU A 3 3.53 18.73 5.28
N SER A 4 3.58 19.69 4.36
CA SER A 4 3.80 21.10 4.69
C SER A 4 2.85 22.01 3.93
N LEU A 5 2.03 22.76 4.65
CA LEU A 5 1.02 23.65 4.10
C LEU A 5 1.61 25.03 3.81
N HIS A 6 1.55 25.42 2.54
CA HIS A 6 2.04 26.73 2.10
C HIS A 6 0.90 27.58 1.59
N ARG A 7 0.81 28.83 2.05
CA ARG A 7 -0.06 29.83 1.43
C ARG A 7 0.64 30.40 0.20
N ARG A 8 0.05 30.23 -0.98
CA ARG A 8 0.43 31.02 -2.15
C ARG A 8 -0.47 32.24 -2.25
N GLY A 9 0.11 33.42 -2.08
CA GLY A 9 -0.48 34.66 -2.56
C GLY A 9 -0.17 34.80 -4.04
N LEU A 10 -1.19 34.72 -4.89
CA LEU A 10 -1.09 35.19 -6.26
C LEU A 10 -1.41 36.69 -6.21
N GLY A 11 -0.41 37.53 -6.48
CA GLY A 11 -0.54 38.99 -6.41
C GLY A 11 -1.72 39.51 -7.24
N GLY A 12 -2.40 40.54 -6.71
CA GLY A 12 -3.51 41.24 -7.39
C GLY A 12 -4.87 40.58 -7.23
N GLY A 13 -5.50 40.69 -6.05
CA GLY A 13 -6.96 40.52 -5.89
C GLY A 13 -7.55 39.09 -5.89
N LEU A 14 -6.74 38.05 -6.07
CA LEU A 14 -7.21 36.65 -6.02
C LEU A 14 -7.19 36.09 -4.59
N LEU A 15 -8.19 35.27 -4.26
CA LEU A 15 -8.28 34.61 -2.94
C LEU A 15 -7.02 33.77 -2.66
N PRO A 16 -6.42 33.90 -1.46
CA PRO A 16 -5.21 33.16 -1.11
C PRO A 16 -5.48 31.66 -1.14
N GLN A 17 -4.70 30.91 -1.94
CA GLN A 17 -4.83 29.46 -2.04
C GLN A 17 -3.77 28.78 -1.18
N THR A 18 -4.20 27.83 -0.36
CA THR A 18 -3.28 26.97 0.39
C THR A 18 -2.98 25.72 -0.43
N VAL A 19 -1.71 25.33 -0.53
CA VAL A 19 -1.26 24.10 -1.20
C VAL A 19 -0.56 23.20 -0.18
N GLY A 20 -0.83 21.90 -0.21
CA GLY A 20 -0.07 20.92 0.55
C GLY A 20 1.12 20.44 -0.25
N LEU A 21 2.33 20.66 0.26
CA LEU A 21 3.57 20.12 -0.30
C LEU A 21 3.91 18.83 0.46
N LEU A 22 4.26 17.78 -0.27
CA LEU A 22 4.62 16.48 0.29
C LEU A 22 6.13 16.28 0.14
N TYR A 23 6.80 16.01 1.25
CA TYR A 23 8.24 15.77 1.33
C TYR A 23 8.57 14.31 1.68
N VAL A 24 9.71 13.85 1.16
CA VAL A 24 10.26 12.51 1.38
C VAL A 24 11.69 12.62 1.91
N GLY A 25 12.21 11.55 2.51
CA GLY A 25 13.56 11.52 3.05
C GLY A 25 14.61 11.56 1.95
N SER A 26 15.78 12.14 2.27
CA SER A 26 16.91 12.27 1.34
C SER A 26 16.59 13.05 0.05
N TYR A 27 15.58 13.93 0.09
CA TYR A 27 15.20 14.81 -1.01
C TYR A 27 14.80 16.18 -0.45
N ASP A 28 15.45 17.22 -0.94
CA ASP A 28 15.40 18.60 -0.43
C ASP A 28 14.20 19.40 -0.95
N ARG A 29 13.58 18.96 -2.04
CA ARG A 29 12.46 19.62 -2.70
C ARG A 29 11.14 18.91 -2.45
N PRO A 30 9.99 19.58 -2.65
CA PRO A 30 8.69 18.92 -2.63
C PRO A 30 8.68 17.76 -3.63
N PHE A 31 8.37 16.56 -3.15
CA PHE A 31 8.20 15.37 -3.97
C PHE A 31 6.89 15.45 -4.77
N ALA A 32 5.81 15.89 -4.12
CA ALA A 32 4.51 16.02 -4.74
C ALA A 32 3.69 17.15 -4.13
N LYS A 33 2.53 17.43 -4.72
CA LYS A 33 1.55 18.38 -4.22
C LYS A 33 0.22 17.66 -3.96
N MET A 34 -0.52 18.13 -2.98
CA MET A 34 -1.89 17.72 -2.71
C MET A 34 -2.80 18.92 -2.47
N LYS A 35 -4.10 18.73 -2.66
CA LYS A 35 -5.10 19.73 -2.35
C LYS A 35 -5.14 19.96 -0.84
N ALA A 36 -4.96 21.20 -0.40
CA ALA A 36 -5.12 21.54 1.01
C ALA A 36 -6.61 21.62 1.36
N THR A 37 -7.00 21.00 2.47
CA THR A 37 -8.32 21.15 3.08
C THR A 37 -8.15 21.71 4.50
N LYS A 38 -9.24 22.20 5.10
CA LYS A 38 -9.20 22.74 6.47
C LYS A 38 -8.77 21.68 7.49
N GLU A 39 -9.19 20.44 7.27
CA GLU A 39 -8.88 19.28 8.12
C GLU A 39 -7.40 18.92 8.15
N LEU A 40 -6.66 19.23 7.07
CA LEU A 40 -5.24 18.93 6.97
C LEU A 40 -4.35 19.85 7.81
N LYS A 41 -4.88 20.97 8.33
CA LYS A 41 -4.11 21.92 9.12
C LYS A 41 -3.46 21.31 10.36
N GLN A 42 -4.14 20.37 11.02
CA GLN A 42 -3.63 19.70 12.21
C GLN A 42 -2.44 18.76 11.91
N TYR A 43 -2.25 18.39 10.64
CA TYR A 43 -1.18 17.50 10.19
C TYR A 43 -0.03 18.27 9.53
N ASP A 44 -0.02 19.61 9.62
CA ASP A 44 1.09 20.41 9.12
C ASP A 44 2.40 20.05 9.85
N ASN A 45 3.46 19.82 9.07
CA ASN A 45 4.75 19.31 9.50
C ASN A 45 4.70 17.93 10.17
N LYS A 46 3.62 17.16 9.97
CA LYS A 46 3.51 15.77 10.43
C LYS A 46 3.76 14.79 9.30
N ILE A 47 4.19 13.58 9.66
CA ILE A 47 4.27 12.46 8.72
C ILE A 47 2.88 11.88 8.54
N ILE A 48 2.45 11.83 7.30
CA ILE A 48 1.16 11.28 6.89
C ILE A 48 1.36 10.14 5.89
N GLU A 49 0.41 9.21 5.92
CA GLU A 49 0.20 8.23 4.87
C GLU A 49 -0.82 8.80 3.89
N CYS A 50 -0.52 8.66 2.60
CA CYS A 50 -1.37 9.11 1.50
C CYS A 50 -1.59 7.97 0.52
N THR A 51 -2.73 7.98 -0.15
CA THR A 51 -2.99 7.16 -1.33
C THR A 51 -3.07 8.04 -2.58
N PHE A 52 -2.82 7.46 -3.75
CA PHE A 52 -2.96 8.15 -5.02
C PHE A 52 -4.26 7.72 -5.69
N ALA A 53 -5.21 8.64 -5.83
CA ALA A 53 -6.52 8.39 -6.42
C ALA A 53 -6.96 9.59 -7.27
N ASN A 54 -7.61 9.32 -8.40
CA ASN A 54 -8.08 10.35 -9.33
C ASN A 54 -6.99 11.36 -9.71
N ASN A 55 -5.79 10.85 -9.99
CA ASN A 55 -4.61 11.64 -10.33
C ASN A 55 -4.15 12.64 -9.25
N THR A 56 -4.54 12.42 -7.99
CA THR A 56 -4.21 13.29 -6.86
C THR A 56 -3.81 12.49 -5.62
N TRP A 57 -2.98 13.07 -4.77
CA TRP A 57 -2.66 12.51 -3.46
C TRP A 57 -3.77 12.83 -2.46
N VAL A 58 -4.27 11.81 -1.79
CA VAL A 58 -5.34 11.87 -0.79
C VAL A 58 -4.80 11.40 0.55
N PHE A 59 -5.06 12.16 1.61
CA PHE A 59 -4.68 11.79 2.97
C PHE A 59 -5.42 10.51 3.42
N MET A 60 -4.70 9.64 4.11
CA MET A 60 -5.30 8.48 4.79
C MET A 60 -5.23 8.61 6.30
N LYS A 61 -4.03 8.70 6.86
CA LYS A 61 -3.81 8.75 8.31
C LYS A 61 -2.51 9.45 8.66
N GLN A 62 -2.39 9.88 9.91
CA GLN A 62 -1.11 10.30 10.48
C GLN A 62 -0.27 9.06 10.84
N ARG A 63 1.04 9.12 10.59
CA ARG A 63 2.02 8.09 10.97
C ARG A 63 2.82 8.57 12.18
N VAL A 64 2.25 8.39 13.37
CA VAL A 64 2.92 8.71 14.64
C VAL A 64 4.01 7.72 15.00
N ASP A 65 3.99 6.54 14.39
CA ASP A 65 4.98 5.47 14.50
C ASP A 65 6.29 5.78 13.73
N LYS A 66 6.29 6.85 12.93
CA LYS A 66 7.44 7.24 12.13
C LYS A 66 8.03 8.56 12.63
N SER A 67 9.34 8.56 12.84
CA SER A 67 10.11 9.77 13.11
C SER A 67 10.56 10.47 11.82
N PHE A 68 10.71 9.72 10.71
CA PHE A 68 11.18 10.22 9.43
C PHE A 68 10.30 9.71 8.26
N PRO A 69 10.08 10.52 7.21
CA PRO A 69 9.37 10.05 6.02
C PRO A 69 10.20 8.97 5.30
N ASN A 70 9.53 8.14 4.50
CA ASN A 70 10.23 7.18 3.62
C ASN A 70 11.22 7.89 2.70
N SER A 71 12.29 7.19 2.30
CA SER A 71 13.29 7.71 1.36
C SER A 71 12.69 8.03 -0.01
N TYR A 72 13.40 8.87 -0.77
CA TYR A 72 13.12 9.15 -2.16
C TYR A 72 12.99 7.88 -3.02
N ASP A 73 13.93 6.94 -2.89
CA ASP A 73 13.92 5.70 -3.68
C ASP A 73 12.66 4.87 -3.41
N THR A 74 12.22 4.81 -2.15
CA THR A 74 10.97 4.15 -1.77
C THR A 74 9.78 4.85 -2.41
N ALA A 75 9.77 6.19 -2.42
CA ALA A 75 8.69 6.96 -3.03
C ALA A 75 8.64 6.79 -4.55
N MET A 76 9.79 6.71 -5.23
CA MET A 76 9.87 6.44 -6.67
C MET A 76 9.41 5.01 -7.01
N ALA A 77 9.79 4.01 -6.20
CA ALA A 77 9.30 2.64 -6.37
C ALA A 77 7.77 2.56 -6.23
N VAL A 78 7.19 3.30 -5.28
CA VAL A 78 5.74 3.44 -5.14
C VAL A 78 5.13 4.08 -6.40
N CYS A 79 5.69 5.18 -6.91
CA CYS A 79 5.22 5.78 -8.16
C CYS A 79 5.25 4.81 -9.35
N LYS A 80 6.31 4.01 -9.48
CA LYS A 80 6.40 2.99 -10.52
C LYS A 80 5.29 1.95 -10.40
N SER A 81 5.03 1.44 -9.19
CA SER A 81 3.95 0.48 -8.95
C SER A 81 2.54 1.00 -9.26
N ILE A 82 2.34 2.32 -9.12
CA ILE A 82 1.07 2.98 -9.48
C ILE A 82 0.93 3.09 -11.02
N GLN A 83 2.03 3.36 -11.72
CA GLN A 83 2.06 3.49 -13.19
C GLN A 83 1.97 2.13 -13.89
N GLU A 84 2.57 1.10 -13.29
CA GLU A 84 2.66 -0.27 -13.82
C GLU A 84 1.99 -1.25 -12.83
N PRO A 85 0.66 -1.21 -12.66
CA PRO A 85 -0.01 -2.01 -11.65
C PRO A 85 -0.04 -3.49 -12.02
N VAL A 86 0.40 -4.35 -11.08
CA VAL A 86 0.09 -5.79 -11.12
C VAL A 86 -1.29 -5.98 -10.51
N THR A 87 -2.30 -6.22 -11.36
CA THR A 87 -3.68 -6.40 -10.91
C THR A 87 -3.90 -7.80 -10.33
N LYS A 88 -4.99 -7.95 -9.56
CA LYS A 88 -5.42 -9.25 -9.03
C LYS A 88 -5.61 -10.26 -10.16
N ASP A 89 -6.20 -9.86 -11.28
CA ASP A 89 -6.48 -10.75 -12.41
C ASP A 89 -5.20 -11.22 -13.10
N ILE A 90 -4.22 -10.33 -13.31
CA ILE A 90 -2.89 -10.69 -13.84
C ILE A 90 -2.23 -11.74 -12.94
N LEU A 91 -2.33 -11.56 -11.62
CA LEU A 91 -1.75 -12.49 -10.66
C LEU A 91 -2.47 -13.85 -10.68
N LEU A 92 -3.81 -13.86 -10.70
CA LEU A 92 -4.60 -15.08 -10.76
C LEU A 92 -4.34 -15.86 -12.04
N GLU A 93 -4.30 -15.18 -13.20
CA GLU A 93 -3.99 -15.80 -14.49
C GLU A 93 -2.59 -16.45 -14.48
N LEU A 94 -1.61 -15.78 -13.85
CA LEU A 94 -0.26 -16.33 -13.73
C LEU A 94 -0.22 -17.55 -12.82
N VAL A 95 -0.95 -17.55 -11.70
CA VAL A 95 -1.04 -18.71 -10.80
C VAL A 95 -1.68 -19.89 -11.51
N ASP A 96 -2.79 -19.69 -12.23
CA ASP A 96 -3.48 -20.74 -12.97
C ASP A 96 -2.57 -21.34 -14.06
N ARG A 97 -1.81 -20.49 -14.77
CA ARG A 97 -0.85 -20.91 -15.79
C ARG A 97 0.36 -21.65 -15.21
N CYS A 98 0.84 -21.23 -14.04
CA CYS A 98 2.05 -21.78 -13.41
C CYS A 98 1.77 -22.91 -12.41
N SER A 99 0.51 -23.29 -12.18
CA SER A 99 0.14 -24.39 -11.29
C SER A 99 0.08 -25.72 -12.06
N PRO A 100 1.13 -26.58 -12.01
CA PRO A 100 1.06 -27.94 -12.56
C PRO A 100 0.04 -28.84 -11.84
N ALA A 101 -0.59 -28.37 -10.76
CA ALA A 101 -1.64 -29.08 -10.03
C ALA A 101 -2.91 -29.35 -10.87
N VAL A 102 -3.09 -28.73 -12.04
CA VAL A 102 -4.19 -29.09 -12.97
C VAL A 102 -3.73 -30.08 -14.07
N GLN A 103 -2.42 -30.20 -14.32
CA GLN A 103 -1.87 -31.17 -15.29
C GLN A 103 -1.35 -32.46 -14.64
N ALA A 104 -1.11 -32.47 -13.31
CA ALA A 104 -0.48 -33.59 -12.59
C ALA A 104 -1.38 -34.31 -11.58
N GLN A 105 -2.69 -34.01 -11.48
CA GLN A 105 -3.60 -34.79 -10.62
C GLN A 105 -3.88 -36.23 -11.11
N ASN A 106 -3.23 -36.67 -12.22
CA ASN A 106 -3.19 -38.09 -12.58
C ASN A 106 -1.86 -38.78 -12.21
N ARG A 107 -0.96 -38.14 -11.44
CA ARG A 107 0.18 -38.83 -10.82
C ARG A 107 -0.03 -38.88 -9.31
N LYS A 108 -0.67 -39.97 -8.90
CA LYS A 108 -0.74 -40.47 -7.52
C LYS A 108 0.60 -40.21 -6.82
N HIS A 109 0.59 -39.40 -5.77
CA HIS A 109 1.69 -39.37 -4.82
C HIS A 109 1.95 -40.83 -4.36
N PRO A 110 3.20 -41.32 -4.37
CA PRO A 110 3.52 -42.56 -3.69
C PRO A 110 3.13 -42.38 -2.21
N PRO A 111 2.45 -43.35 -1.59
CA PRO A 111 2.20 -43.30 -0.17
C PRO A 111 3.53 -43.25 0.57
N ASP A 112 3.65 -42.29 1.49
CA ASP A 112 4.78 -42.18 2.40
C ASP A 112 4.78 -43.40 3.32
N PRO A 113 5.84 -44.23 3.34
CA PRO A 113 5.88 -45.47 4.14
C PRO A 113 5.76 -45.24 5.64
N ASP A 114 6.05 -44.02 6.13
CA ASP A 114 5.88 -43.67 7.55
C ASP A 114 4.44 -43.28 7.90
N SER A 115 3.54 -43.20 6.93
CA SER A 115 2.11 -42.90 7.16
C SER A 115 1.41 -43.98 8.00
N GLU A 116 1.93 -45.21 7.99
CA GLU A 116 1.38 -46.32 8.79
C GLU A 116 1.81 -46.27 10.27
N LEU A 117 2.83 -45.47 10.61
CA LEU A 117 3.35 -45.33 11.97
C LEU A 117 2.62 -44.27 12.80
N MET A 118 1.80 -43.44 12.15
CA MET A 118 1.10 -42.35 12.83
C MET A 118 -0.28 -42.80 13.32
N PRO A 119 -0.64 -42.56 14.59
CA PRO A 119 -2.00 -42.78 15.05
C PRO A 119 -2.95 -41.88 14.25
N PRO A 120 -4.18 -42.36 13.94
CA PRO A 120 -5.14 -41.58 13.17
C PRO A 120 -5.41 -40.23 13.85
N PRO A 121 -5.56 -39.14 13.07
CA PRO A 121 -5.85 -37.84 13.65
C PRO A 121 -7.16 -37.91 14.45
N PRO A 122 -7.25 -37.22 15.60
CA PRO A 122 -8.46 -37.20 16.41
C PRO A 122 -9.66 -36.74 15.58
N PRO A 123 -10.86 -37.32 15.79
CA PRO A 123 -12.05 -36.87 15.10
C PRO A 123 -12.29 -35.38 15.34
N LYS A 124 -12.54 -34.63 14.26
CA LYS A 124 -12.79 -33.18 14.32
C LYS A 124 -14.01 -32.94 15.21
N ARG A 125 -13.81 -32.16 16.29
CA ARG A 125 -14.91 -31.79 17.18
C ARG A 125 -15.91 -30.92 16.40
N PRO A 126 -17.23 -31.09 16.61
CA PRO A 126 -18.21 -30.21 15.99
C PRO A 126 -17.97 -28.77 16.44
N ASN A 127 -17.93 -27.83 15.49
CA ASN A 127 -17.87 -26.40 15.79
C ASN A 127 -19.10 -26.02 16.64
N ARG A 128 -18.89 -25.72 17.92
CA ARG A 128 -19.88 -24.98 18.71
C ARG A 128 -19.83 -23.53 18.27
N VAL A 129 -20.86 -23.09 17.58
CA VAL A 129 -21.13 -21.67 17.32
C VAL A 129 -21.73 -21.06 18.59
N PRO A 130 -21.22 -19.90 19.02
CA PRO A 130 -22.07 -18.83 19.52
C PRO A 130 -22.06 -17.64 18.56
#